data_AF-A0A3G6REN6-F1
#
_entry.id   AF-A0A3G6REN6-F1
#
_cell.length_a   1.000
_cell.length_b   1.000
_cell.length_c   1.000
_cell.angle_alpha   90.00
_cell.angle_beta   90.00
_cell.angle_gamma   90.00
#
_symmetry.space_group_name_H-M   'P 1'
#
loop_
_entity.id
_entity.type
_entity.pdbx_description
1 polymer ?
#
loop_
_entity_poly.entity_id
_entity_poly.type
_entity_poly.pdbx_seq_one_letter_code
_entity_poly.pdbx_strand_id
1 'polypeptide(L)'
;MTFEELKYLIIDSQRKIEINKLFFLFVKAQSYIDILRIVKSEGNYRWIFNNGFRDLIQYFPVDDLESEGFYNREVTLSDMNTDIILLENGTLNLTQNNSSRCRVITYAARAYITLNNTSMVEIESNRRSVISVTANSWAYAYLTARDTSQTTLNGNDKSTFMFNGWGNSYTTSNLQPESYVNAVLNDSAKIITNTQNINARNNDKSQIIS
;
A
#
# COMPACT_ATOMS: atom_id res chain seq x y z
N MET A 1 -40.82 32.50 -13.77
CA MET A 1 -39.45 32.01 -13.63
C MET A 1 -39.45 30.53 -13.90
N THR A 2 -38.81 30.12 -14.97
CA THR A 2 -38.72 28.71 -15.38
C THR A 2 -37.64 27.98 -14.59
N PHE A 3 -37.67 26.65 -14.60
CA PHE A 3 -36.68 25.83 -13.92
C PHE A 3 -35.26 26.05 -14.45
N GLU A 4 -35.11 26.31 -15.76
CA GLU A 4 -33.82 26.66 -16.35
C GLU A 4 -33.35 28.05 -15.88
N GLU A 5 -34.23 29.04 -15.74
CA GLU A 5 -33.84 30.37 -15.22
C GLU A 5 -33.37 30.33 -13.75
N LEU A 6 -33.98 29.51 -12.89
CA LEU A 6 -33.57 29.32 -11.49
C LEU A 6 -32.24 28.57 -11.37
N LYS A 7 -32.05 27.55 -12.22
CA LYS A 7 -30.80 26.77 -12.33
C LYS A 7 -29.65 27.66 -12.84
N TYR A 8 -29.91 28.54 -13.80
CA TYR A 8 -28.95 29.54 -14.27
C TYR A 8 -28.57 30.53 -13.17
N LEU A 9 -29.51 31.00 -12.34
CA LEU A 9 -29.23 31.94 -11.24
C LEU A 9 -28.38 31.32 -10.11
N ILE A 10 -28.63 30.06 -9.74
CA ILE A 10 -27.87 29.35 -8.70
C ILE A 10 -26.45 28.98 -9.21
N ILE A 11 -26.33 28.61 -10.49
CA ILE A 11 -25.04 28.38 -11.15
C ILE A 11 -24.26 29.68 -11.31
N ASP A 12 -24.93 30.81 -11.62
CA ASP A 12 -24.31 32.13 -11.77
C ASP A 12 -23.83 32.70 -10.42
N SER A 13 -24.51 32.41 -9.31
CA SER A 13 -24.05 32.81 -7.96
C SER A 13 -22.86 31.99 -7.46
N GLN A 14 -22.76 30.71 -7.82
CA GLN A 14 -21.63 29.86 -7.43
C GLN A 14 -20.42 29.99 -8.37
N ARG A 15 -20.62 30.36 -9.65
CA ARG A 15 -19.53 30.61 -10.61
C ARG A 15 -18.73 31.90 -10.36
N LYS A 16 -19.33 32.92 -9.73
CA LYS A 16 -18.74 34.26 -9.67
C LYS A 16 -17.53 34.42 -8.72
N ILE A 17 -17.28 33.51 -7.77
CA ILE A 17 -16.23 33.73 -6.74
C ILE A 17 -14.93 32.94 -7.00
N GLU A 18 -14.94 31.70 -7.50
CA GLU A 18 -13.70 30.90 -7.64
C GLU A 18 -13.35 30.44 -9.07
N ILE A 19 -14.30 30.43 -10.02
CA ILE A 19 -14.08 29.97 -11.40
C ILE A 19 -13.40 31.02 -12.31
N ASN A 20 -13.32 32.29 -11.87
CA ASN A 20 -12.90 33.40 -12.72
C ASN A 20 -11.47 33.30 -13.28
N LYS A 21 -10.54 32.58 -12.63
CA LYS A 21 -9.17 32.41 -13.19
C LYS A 21 -9.11 31.34 -14.28
N LEU A 22 -9.69 30.16 -14.04
CA LEU A 22 -9.67 29.04 -14.98
C LEU A 22 -10.58 29.28 -16.19
N PHE A 23 -11.73 29.92 -16.01
CA PHE A 23 -12.65 30.22 -17.12
C PHE A 23 -12.10 31.31 -18.04
N PHE A 24 -11.41 32.33 -17.50
CA PHE A 24 -10.77 33.37 -18.30
C PHE A 24 -9.66 32.80 -19.21
N LEU A 25 -8.95 31.77 -18.73
CA LEU A 25 -7.91 31.07 -19.48
C LEU A 25 -8.51 30.09 -20.50
N PHE A 26 -9.61 29.40 -20.14
CA PHE A 26 -10.32 28.48 -21.03
C PHE A 26 -10.98 29.19 -22.23
N VAL A 27 -11.58 30.37 -22.01
CA VAL A 27 -12.19 31.19 -23.07
C VAL A 27 -11.14 31.75 -24.05
N LYS A 28 -9.88 31.87 -23.64
CA LYS A 28 -8.78 32.34 -24.51
C LYS A 28 -7.99 31.22 -25.18
N ALA A 29 -8.27 29.96 -24.89
CA ALA A 29 -7.61 28.83 -25.53
C ALA A 29 -8.08 28.70 -26.99
N GLN A 30 -7.13 28.68 -27.93
CA GLN A 30 -7.43 28.56 -29.36
C GLN A 30 -7.31 27.13 -29.88
N SER A 31 -6.65 26.26 -29.10
CA SER A 31 -6.44 24.87 -29.41
C SER A 31 -6.52 24.00 -28.15
N TYR A 32 -6.74 22.70 -28.35
CA TYR A 32 -6.73 21.70 -27.26
C TYR A 32 -5.38 21.67 -26.50
N ILE A 33 -4.28 22.02 -27.18
CA ILE A 33 -2.94 22.13 -26.59
C ILE A 33 -2.85 23.29 -25.58
N ASP A 34 -3.58 24.38 -25.79
CA ASP A 34 -3.58 25.53 -24.88
C ASP A 34 -4.27 25.18 -23.56
N ILE A 35 -5.39 24.44 -23.63
CA ILE A 35 -6.10 23.91 -22.46
C ILE A 35 -5.18 22.98 -21.65
N LEU A 36 -4.47 22.06 -22.31
CA LEU A 36 -3.52 21.15 -21.64
C LEU A 36 -2.34 21.89 -20.99
N ARG A 37 -1.84 22.99 -21.60
CA ARG A 37 -0.78 23.81 -21.02
C ARG A 37 -1.23 24.57 -19.77
N ILE A 38 -2.44 25.12 -19.78
CA ILE A 38 -3.05 25.84 -18.65
C ILE A 38 -3.29 24.87 -17.49
N VAL A 39 -3.80 23.68 -17.78
CA VAL A 39 -4.02 22.62 -16.79
C VAL A 39 -2.70 22.13 -16.19
N LYS A 40 -1.66 21.97 -17.03
CA LYS A 40 -0.28 21.65 -16.58
C LYS A 40 0.35 22.72 -15.68
N SER A 41 0.06 24.00 -15.91
CA SER A 41 0.64 25.10 -15.11
C SER A 41 0.02 25.26 -13.72
N GLU A 42 -1.18 24.72 -13.49
CA GLU A 42 -1.91 24.86 -12.22
C GLU A 42 -1.77 23.63 -11.30
N GLY A 43 -1.22 22.50 -11.78
CA GLY A 43 -0.84 21.32 -10.97
C GLY A 43 -1.96 20.72 -10.12
N ASN A 44 -3.18 20.62 -10.68
CA ASN A 44 -4.38 20.28 -9.90
C ASN A 44 -5.34 19.35 -10.67
N TYR A 45 -4.81 18.32 -11.35
CA TYR A 45 -5.60 17.28 -12.02
C TYR A 45 -6.60 16.61 -11.07
N ARG A 46 -6.25 16.38 -9.79
CA ARG A 46 -7.16 15.77 -8.80
C ARG A 46 -8.45 16.54 -8.60
N TRP A 47 -8.40 17.88 -8.56
CA TRP A 47 -9.60 18.72 -8.45
C TRP A 47 -10.44 18.65 -9.73
N ILE A 48 -9.79 18.68 -10.90
CA ILE A 48 -10.45 18.71 -12.21
C ILE A 48 -11.27 17.43 -12.42
N PHE A 49 -10.72 16.26 -12.13
CA PHE A 49 -11.44 15.00 -12.33
C PHE A 49 -12.56 14.77 -11.31
N ASN A 50 -12.44 15.30 -10.09
CA ASN A 50 -13.51 15.25 -9.09
C ASN A 50 -14.70 16.17 -9.44
N ASN A 51 -14.52 17.12 -10.36
CA ASN A 51 -15.55 18.05 -10.82
C ASN A 51 -16.12 17.70 -12.21
N GLY A 52 -16.05 16.41 -12.61
CA GLY A 52 -16.85 15.87 -13.72
C GLY A 52 -16.10 15.62 -15.04
N PHE A 53 -14.77 15.78 -15.07
CA PHE A 53 -13.96 15.58 -16.28
C PHE A 53 -13.27 14.21 -16.36
N ARG A 54 -13.77 13.20 -15.64
CA ARG A 54 -13.16 11.85 -15.54
C ARG A 54 -12.92 11.17 -16.88
N ASP A 55 -13.77 11.42 -17.87
CA ASP A 55 -13.65 10.83 -19.21
C ASP A 55 -12.39 11.28 -19.96
N LEU A 56 -11.74 12.34 -19.49
CA LEU A 56 -10.52 12.87 -20.08
C LEU A 56 -9.24 12.23 -19.51
N ILE A 57 -9.35 11.37 -18.49
CA ILE A 57 -8.21 10.74 -17.79
C ILE A 57 -7.23 10.05 -18.76
N GLN A 58 -7.75 9.41 -19.81
CA GLN A 58 -6.97 8.66 -20.79
C GLN A 58 -6.01 9.51 -21.64
N TYR A 59 -6.16 10.85 -21.59
CA TYR A 59 -5.34 11.78 -22.35
C TYR A 59 -4.19 12.38 -21.52
N PHE A 60 -4.08 12.04 -20.24
CA PHE A 60 -3.01 12.52 -19.37
C PHE A 60 -1.89 11.48 -19.25
N PRO A 61 -0.61 11.89 -19.23
CA PRO A 61 0.49 10.99 -18.99
C PRO A 61 0.31 10.25 -17.66
N VAL A 62 0.54 8.94 -17.67
CA VAL A 62 0.40 8.09 -16.48
C VAL A 62 1.30 8.60 -15.35
N ASP A 63 2.52 9.03 -15.66
CA ASP A 63 3.46 9.58 -14.68
C ASP A 63 2.92 10.85 -13.99
N ASP A 64 2.24 11.72 -14.74
CA ASP A 64 1.62 12.95 -14.21
C ASP A 64 0.43 12.60 -13.29
N LEU A 65 -0.41 11.64 -13.70
CA LEU A 65 -1.53 11.13 -12.91
C LEU A 65 -1.08 10.40 -11.63
N GLU A 66 0.01 9.66 -11.70
CA GLU A 66 0.64 9.02 -10.54
C GLU A 66 1.22 10.04 -9.58
N SER A 67 1.87 11.09 -10.09
CA SER A 67 2.46 12.16 -9.27
C SER A 67 1.41 12.94 -8.45
N GLU A 68 0.19 13.01 -8.97
CA GLU A 68 -0.96 13.64 -8.29
C GLU A 68 -1.81 12.66 -7.46
N GLY A 69 -1.37 11.41 -7.30
CA GLY A 69 -2.06 10.41 -6.49
C GLY A 69 -3.42 9.98 -7.06
N PHE A 70 -3.60 10.06 -8.38
CA PHE A 70 -4.86 9.73 -9.04
C PHE A 70 -5.17 8.23 -8.95
N TYR A 71 -4.17 7.39 -9.15
CA TYR A 71 -4.27 5.96 -8.89
C TYR A 71 -4.01 5.74 -7.40
N ASN A 72 -5.07 5.59 -6.61
CA ASN A 72 -4.95 5.16 -5.22
C ASN A 72 -4.36 3.74 -5.21
N ARG A 73 -3.03 3.66 -5.16
CA ARG A 73 -2.27 2.40 -5.06
C ARG A 73 -2.30 1.83 -3.64
N GLU A 74 -2.91 2.56 -2.72
CA GLU A 74 -3.13 2.16 -1.35
C GLU A 74 -4.54 1.60 -1.17
N VAL A 75 -4.62 0.38 -0.66
CA VAL A 75 -5.88 -0.28 -0.32
C VAL A 75 -5.87 -0.62 1.16
N THR A 76 -6.97 -0.31 1.85
CA THR A 76 -7.16 -0.67 3.25
C THR A 76 -8.26 -1.72 3.34
N LEU A 77 -7.93 -2.90 3.86
CA LEU A 77 -8.82 -4.05 3.98
C LEU A 77 -8.85 -4.54 5.43
N SER A 78 -9.96 -5.16 5.81
CA SER A 78 -10.14 -5.73 7.14
C SER A 78 -10.89 -7.05 7.07
N ASP A 79 -10.48 -8.02 7.89
CA ASP A 79 -11.18 -9.29 8.09
C ASP A 79 -11.45 -10.07 6.79
N MET A 80 -10.45 -10.06 5.92
CA MET A 80 -10.50 -10.75 4.62
C MET A 80 -10.31 -12.26 4.78
N ASN A 81 -11.06 -13.03 4.01
CA ASN A 81 -10.95 -14.49 3.93
C ASN A 81 -10.56 -15.01 2.54
N THR A 82 -9.95 -14.15 1.72
CA THR A 82 -9.57 -14.42 0.33
C THR A 82 -8.11 -14.09 0.09
N ASP A 83 -7.56 -14.63 -0.99
CA ASP A 83 -6.21 -14.28 -1.44
C ASP A 83 -6.16 -12.83 -1.94
N ILE A 84 -5.08 -12.13 -1.57
CA ILE A 84 -4.80 -10.75 -1.96
C ILE A 84 -3.49 -10.74 -2.72
N ILE A 85 -3.51 -10.26 -3.96
CA ILE A 85 -2.32 -10.17 -4.80
C ILE A 85 -1.99 -8.70 -5.02
N LEU A 86 -0.78 -8.28 -4.61
CA LEU A 86 -0.26 -6.94 -4.82
C LEU A 86 0.84 -6.94 -5.86
N LEU A 87 0.65 -6.09 -6.86
CA LEU A 87 1.61 -5.82 -7.91
C LEU A 87 2.43 -4.56 -7.60
N GLU A 88 3.41 -4.32 -8.44
CA GLU A 88 4.45 -3.30 -8.23
C GLU A 88 3.88 -1.93 -7.82
N ASN A 89 4.52 -1.31 -6.84
CA ASN A 89 4.15 -0.02 -6.25
C ASN A 89 2.79 0.02 -5.54
N GLY A 90 2.06 -1.10 -5.44
CA GLY A 90 0.89 -1.24 -4.59
C GLY A 90 1.24 -1.14 -3.10
N THR A 91 0.30 -0.65 -2.30
CA THR A 91 0.37 -0.59 -0.84
C THR A 91 -0.90 -1.21 -0.25
N LEU A 92 -0.73 -2.21 0.61
CA LEU A 92 -1.82 -2.79 1.39
C LEU A 92 -1.70 -2.37 2.85
N ASN A 93 -2.79 -1.87 3.43
CA ASN A 93 -2.99 -1.88 4.87
C ASN A 93 -4.05 -2.94 5.19
N LEU A 94 -3.66 -3.98 5.90
CA LEU A 94 -4.55 -5.10 6.24
C LEU A 94 -4.66 -5.23 7.75
N THR A 95 -5.89 -5.30 8.25
CA THR A 95 -6.16 -5.70 9.64
C THR A 95 -6.94 -7.00 9.68
N GLN A 96 -6.45 -8.00 10.39
CA GLN A 96 -7.18 -9.26 10.62
C GLN A 96 -7.49 -9.39 12.11
N ASN A 97 -8.74 -9.68 12.44
CA ASN A 97 -9.20 -9.86 13.80
C ASN A 97 -9.75 -11.27 14.00
N ASN A 98 -9.89 -11.65 15.27
CA ASN A 98 -10.56 -12.88 15.69
C ASN A 98 -10.01 -14.11 14.96
N SER A 99 -10.82 -14.79 14.14
CA SER A 99 -10.44 -16.01 13.44
C SER A 99 -10.25 -15.81 11.94
N SER A 100 -10.19 -14.56 11.46
CA SER A 100 -10.06 -14.24 10.03
C SER A 100 -8.69 -14.69 9.50
N ARG A 101 -8.68 -15.19 8.25
CA ARG A 101 -7.48 -15.79 7.63
C ARG A 101 -7.39 -15.46 6.16
N CYS A 102 -6.24 -14.97 5.71
CA CYS A 102 -6.02 -14.73 4.29
C CYS A 102 -4.59 -15.07 3.86
N ARG A 103 -4.38 -15.09 2.54
CA ARG A 103 -3.05 -15.12 1.93
C ARG A 103 -2.77 -13.79 1.24
N VAL A 104 -1.55 -13.29 1.38
CA VAL A 104 -1.07 -12.06 0.73
C VAL A 104 0.15 -12.40 -0.11
N ILE A 105 0.09 -12.14 -1.42
CA ILE A 105 1.21 -12.35 -2.33
C ILE A 105 1.66 -10.99 -2.84
N THR A 106 2.93 -10.62 -2.63
CA THR A 106 3.47 -9.32 -3.02
C THR A 106 4.59 -9.45 -4.04
N TYR A 107 4.52 -8.65 -5.10
CA TYR A 107 5.56 -8.50 -6.11
C TYR A 107 6.02 -7.05 -6.20
N ALA A 108 7.19 -6.74 -5.65
CA ALA A 108 7.74 -5.37 -5.58
C ALA A 108 6.73 -4.34 -5.01
N ALA A 109 5.98 -4.75 -3.98
CA ALA A 109 4.91 -3.98 -3.37
C ALA A 109 5.14 -3.78 -1.86
N ARG A 110 4.29 -2.97 -1.23
CA ARG A 110 4.30 -2.70 0.21
C ARG A 110 3.09 -3.31 0.89
N ALA A 111 3.27 -3.94 2.04
CA ALA A 111 2.16 -4.40 2.87
C ALA A 111 2.42 -4.14 4.35
N TYR A 112 1.44 -3.53 5.01
CA TYR A 112 1.38 -3.28 6.44
C TYR A 112 0.23 -4.09 7.00
N ILE A 113 0.56 -5.13 7.77
CA ILE A 113 -0.41 -6.14 8.21
C ILE A 113 -0.46 -6.14 9.73
N THR A 114 -1.64 -5.97 10.30
CA THR A 114 -1.90 -6.09 11.74
C THR A 114 -2.79 -7.30 11.99
N LEU A 115 -2.36 -8.18 12.89
CA LEU A 115 -3.09 -9.39 13.27
C LEU A 115 -3.43 -9.33 14.75
N ASN A 116 -4.69 -9.53 15.09
CA ASN A 116 -5.19 -9.51 16.46
C ASN A 116 -5.83 -10.85 16.85
N ASN A 117 -5.89 -11.12 18.16
CA ASN A 117 -6.53 -12.30 18.74
C ASN A 117 -5.95 -13.62 18.22
N THR A 118 -6.70 -14.39 17.42
CA THR A 118 -6.30 -15.70 16.87
C THR A 118 -6.21 -15.67 15.34
N SER A 119 -6.06 -14.47 14.77
CA SER A 119 -6.09 -14.28 13.32
C SER A 119 -4.81 -14.78 12.68
N MET A 120 -4.89 -15.09 11.39
CA MET A 120 -3.77 -15.66 10.66
C MET A 120 -3.55 -15.01 9.30
N VAL A 121 -2.31 -14.96 8.86
CA VAL A 121 -1.97 -14.58 7.49
C VAL A 121 -0.84 -15.45 6.95
N GLU A 122 -0.99 -15.88 5.71
CA GLU A 122 0.10 -16.44 4.92
C GLU A 122 0.62 -15.36 3.97
N ILE A 123 1.92 -15.13 3.91
CA ILE A 123 2.51 -14.07 3.11
C ILE A 123 3.63 -14.64 2.24
N GLU A 124 3.60 -14.30 0.95
CA GLU A 124 4.67 -14.60 0.01
C GLU A 124 5.21 -13.30 -0.59
N SER A 125 6.46 -12.99 -0.27
CA SER A 125 7.13 -11.75 -0.62
C SER A 125 8.23 -11.99 -1.65
N ASN A 126 8.09 -11.38 -2.83
CA ASN A 126 8.99 -11.52 -3.96
C ASN A 126 9.67 -10.19 -4.33
N ARG A 127 10.79 -10.25 -5.05
CA ARG A 127 11.54 -9.07 -5.54
C ARG A 127 11.88 -8.10 -4.40
N ARG A 128 11.77 -6.79 -4.66
CA ARG A 128 12.03 -5.70 -3.72
C ARG A 128 10.83 -5.35 -2.81
N SER A 129 9.98 -6.32 -2.47
CA SER A 129 8.80 -6.07 -1.63
C SER A 129 9.20 -5.65 -0.21
N VAL A 130 8.37 -4.82 0.41
CA VAL A 130 8.56 -4.33 1.79
C VAL A 130 7.35 -4.69 2.63
N ILE A 131 7.53 -5.57 3.60
CA ILE A 131 6.45 -6.13 4.43
C ILE A 131 6.67 -5.75 5.89
N SER A 132 5.64 -5.25 6.55
CA SER A 132 5.62 -5.07 8.00
C SER A 132 4.43 -5.84 8.57
N VAL A 133 4.71 -6.76 9.49
CA VAL A 133 3.69 -7.56 10.17
C VAL A 133 3.74 -7.26 11.66
N THR A 134 2.63 -6.83 12.23
CA THR A 134 2.43 -6.68 13.68
C THR A 134 1.44 -7.73 14.14
N ALA A 135 1.89 -8.69 14.96
CA ALA A 135 1.04 -9.75 15.50
C ALA A 135 0.84 -9.54 17.00
N ASN A 136 -0.42 -9.53 17.43
CA ASN A 136 -0.83 -9.30 18.80
C ASN A 136 -1.54 -10.54 19.37
N SER A 137 -1.48 -10.73 20.69
CA SER A 137 -2.13 -11.85 21.38
C SER A 137 -1.69 -13.21 20.84
N TRP A 138 -2.61 -14.08 20.39
CA TRP A 138 -2.30 -15.43 19.89
C TRP A 138 -2.24 -15.48 18.34
N ALA A 139 -2.02 -14.34 17.70
CA ALA A 139 -2.00 -14.25 16.25
C ALA A 139 -0.80 -15.00 15.65
N TYR A 140 -1.00 -15.49 14.43
CA TYR A 140 0.01 -16.27 13.72
C TYR A 140 0.25 -15.75 12.31
N ALA A 141 1.52 -15.59 11.93
CA ALA A 141 1.88 -15.27 10.55
C ALA A 141 2.85 -16.31 9.98
N TYR A 142 2.55 -16.83 8.80
CA TYR A 142 3.49 -17.59 7.99
C TYR A 142 4.02 -16.68 6.89
N LEU A 143 5.32 -16.47 6.80
CA LEU A 143 5.93 -15.58 5.82
C LEU A 143 7.06 -16.27 5.08
N THR A 144 7.00 -16.24 3.75
CA THR A 144 8.14 -16.56 2.87
C THR A 144 8.66 -15.29 2.22
N ALA A 145 9.93 -14.95 2.47
CA ALA A 145 10.61 -13.80 1.89
C ALA A 145 11.69 -14.26 0.90
N ARG A 146 11.64 -13.76 -0.33
CA ARG A 146 12.56 -14.13 -1.43
C ARG A 146 13.30 -12.90 -1.95
N ASP A 147 14.30 -13.15 -2.81
CA ASP A 147 15.06 -12.13 -3.53
C ASP A 147 15.66 -11.06 -2.61
N THR A 148 15.34 -9.78 -2.82
CA THR A 148 15.84 -8.63 -2.03
C THR A 148 14.73 -8.05 -1.15
N SER A 149 13.74 -8.87 -0.80
CA SER A 149 12.60 -8.41 0.01
C SER A 149 13.04 -8.03 1.42
N GLN A 150 12.36 -7.03 1.96
CA GLN A 150 12.59 -6.50 3.29
C GLN A 150 11.37 -6.77 4.14
N THR A 151 11.59 -7.35 5.32
CA THR A 151 10.52 -7.69 6.25
C THR A 151 10.80 -7.12 7.63
N THR A 152 9.76 -6.59 8.28
CA THR A 152 9.75 -6.31 9.71
C THR A 152 8.67 -7.15 10.39
N LEU A 153 9.05 -7.93 11.39
CA LEU A 153 8.15 -8.72 12.23
C LEU A 153 8.10 -8.07 13.62
N ASN A 154 6.92 -7.66 14.07
CA ASN A 154 6.69 -7.12 15.40
C ASN A 154 5.76 -8.07 16.17
N GLY A 155 6.32 -8.81 17.12
CA GLY A 155 5.59 -9.75 17.97
C GLY A 155 5.25 -9.16 19.32
N ASN A 156 3.96 -9.12 19.63
CA ASN A 156 3.44 -8.71 20.95
C ASN A 156 2.71 -9.89 21.60
N ASP A 157 2.70 -9.92 22.94
CA ASP A 157 2.11 -11.00 23.75
C ASP A 157 2.56 -12.40 23.27
N LYS A 158 1.63 -13.33 23.05
CA LYS A 158 1.84 -14.75 22.72
C LYS A 158 1.87 -15.04 21.22
N SER A 159 2.25 -14.05 20.43
CA SER A 159 2.20 -14.14 18.97
C SER A 159 3.30 -15.04 18.42
N THR A 160 3.04 -15.67 17.28
CA THR A 160 3.97 -16.61 16.67
C THR A 160 4.16 -16.32 15.19
N PHE A 161 5.41 -16.31 14.76
CA PHE A 161 5.78 -16.23 13.35
C PHE A 161 6.44 -17.53 12.91
N MET A 162 6.07 -18.01 11.73
CA MET A 162 6.86 -18.96 10.96
C MET A 162 7.45 -18.22 9.77
N PHE A 163 8.77 -18.21 9.66
CA PHE A 163 9.50 -17.43 8.68
C PHE A 163 10.39 -18.31 7.80
N ASN A 164 10.34 -18.09 6.49
CA ASN A 164 11.19 -18.75 5.52
C ASN A 164 11.90 -17.73 4.63
N GLY A 165 13.19 -17.51 4.87
CA GLY A 165 14.02 -16.56 4.12
C GLY A 165 14.82 -17.24 3.01
N TRP A 166 14.82 -16.65 1.82
CA TRP A 166 15.56 -17.10 0.63
C TRP A 166 16.33 -15.96 -0.04
N GLY A 167 17.31 -16.30 -0.87
CA GLY A 167 18.06 -15.33 -1.68
C GLY A 167 18.84 -14.33 -0.83
N ASN A 168 18.64 -13.04 -1.10
CA ASN A 168 19.25 -11.92 -0.37
C ASN A 168 18.22 -11.22 0.55
N SER A 169 17.18 -11.94 0.99
CA SER A 169 16.11 -11.35 1.79
C SER A 169 16.63 -10.89 3.15
N TYR A 170 16.05 -9.81 3.64
CA TYR A 170 16.47 -9.16 4.87
C TYR A 170 15.28 -8.98 5.79
N THR A 171 15.38 -9.51 7.01
CA THR A 171 14.31 -9.45 8.00
C THR A 171 14.80 -8.90 9.32
N THR A 172 14.01 -7.99 9.91
CA THR A 172 14.18 -7.55 11.29
C THR A 172 13.01 -8.07 12.11
N SER A 173 13.31 -8.61 13.28
CA SER A 173 12.35 -9.19 14.21
C SER A 173 12.46 -8.47 15.56
N ASN A 174 11.36 -7.82 15.97
CA ASN A 174 11.20 -7.19 17.25
C ASN A 174 10.17 -7.97 18.07
N LEU A 175 10.63 -8.75 19.05
CA LEU A 175 9.77 -9.65 19.82
C LEU A 175 9.64 -9.18 21.27
N GLN A 176 8.44 -9.23 21.81
CA GLN A 176 8.18 -9.18 23.25
C GLN A 176 8.46 -10.56 23.90
N PRO A 177 8.63 -10.62 25.25
CA PRO A 177 9.07 -11.84 25.94
C PRO A 177 8.26 -13.11 25.71
N GLU A 178 6.96 -13.01 25.38
CA GLU A 178 6.09 -14.17 25.12
C GLU A 178 5.88 -14.48 23.63
N SER A 179 6.51 -13.71 22.73
CA SER A 179 6.35 -13.86 21.28
C SER A 179 7.54 -14.58 20.67
N TYR A 180 7.29 -15.38 19.63
CA TYR A 180 8.27 -16.30 19.07
C TYR A 180 8.36 -16.22 17.54
N VAL A 181 9.58 -16.41 17.03
CA VAL A 181 9.82 -16.65 15.59
C VAL A 181 10.47 -18.00 15.41
N ASN A 182 9.83 -18.86 14.61
CA ASN A 182 10.45 -20.05 14.05
C ASN A 182 10.93 -19.73 12.64
N ALA A 183 12.23 -19.78 12.38
CA ALA A 183 12.80 -19.38 11.09
C ALA A 183 13.58 -20.50 10.40
N VAL A 184 13.49 -20.54 9.08
CA VAL A 184 14.42 -21.28 8.21
C VAL A 184 15.01 -20.28 7.22
N LEU A 185 16.33 -20.20 7.17
CA LEU A 185 17.04 -19.29 6.28
C LEU A 185 17.90 -20.08 5.30
N ASN A 186 17.87 -19.66 4.04
CA ASN A 186 18.60 -20.29 2.95
C ASN A 186 19.41 -19.24 2.18
N ASP A 187 20.37 -19.69 1.37
CA ASP A 187 21.22 -18.83 0.54
C ASP A 187 21.98 -17.76 1.35
N SER A 188 21.69 -16.48 1.11
CA SER A 188 22.30 -15.32 1.78
C SER A 188 21.27 -14.54 2.61
N ALA A 189 20.13 -15.16 2.93
CA ALA A 189 19.06 -14.54 3.70
C ALA A 189 19.53 -14.21 5.12
N LYS A 190 19.03 -13.09 5.65
CA LYS A 190 19.42 -12.59 6.97
C LYS A 190 18.21 -12.29 7.82
N ILE A 191 18.27 -12.68 9.09
CA ILE A 191 17.36 -12.20 10.13
C ILE A 191 18.17 -11.53 11.24
N ILE A 192 17.74 -10.32 11.62
CA ILE A 192 18.21 -9.61 12.81
C ILE A 192 17.10 -9.70 13.85
N THR A 193 17.43 -10.08 15.07
CA THR A 193 16.49 -10.16 16.19
C THR A 193 17.00 -9.37 17.37
N ASN A 194 16.09 -8.79 18.15
CA ASN A 194 16.40 -8.13 19.42
C ASN A 194 16.24 -9.04 20.65
N THR A 195 15.84 -10.31 20.47
CA THR A 195 15.62 -11.26 21.57
C THR A 195 16.14 -12.66 21.26
N GLN A 196 16.23 -13.49 22.30
CA GLN A 196 16.51 -14.93 22.20
C GLN A 196 15.27 -15.78 21.86
N ASN A 197 14.09 -15.19 21.66
CA ASN A 197 12.85 -15.92 21.33
C ASN A 197 12.77 -16.31 19.85
N ILE A 198 13.91 -16.69 19.28
CA ILE A 198 14.02 -17.15 17.91
C ILE A 198 14.54 -18.59 17.91
N ASN A 199 13.82 -19.47 17.23
CA ASN A 199 14.29 -20.80 16.90
C ASN A 199 14.54 -20.85 15.40
N ALA A 200 15.80 -20.74 14.99
CA ALA A 200 16.17 -20.60 13.59
C ALA A 200 17.13 -21.69 13.13
N ARG A 201 16.92 -22.16 11.90
CA ARG A 201 17.84 -23.03 11.17
C ARG A 201 18.50 -22.26 10.03
N ASN A 202 19.82 -22.31 9.97
CA ASN A 202 20.60 -21.67 8.92
C ASN A 202 21.11 -22.73 7.94
N ASN A 203 20.86 -22.47 6.66
CA ASN A 203 21.45 -23.20 5.54
C ASN A 203 22.38 -22.26 4.74
N ASP A 204 23.40 -22.81 4.10
CA ASP A 204 24.33 -22.10 3.22
C ASP A 204 25.05 -20.92 3.89
N LYS A 205 24.92 -19.70 3.32
CA LYS A 205 25.57 -18.46 3.79
C LYS A 205 24.61 -17.58 4.60
N SER A 206 23.48 -18.12 5.02
CA SER A 206 22.46 -17.37 5.76
C SER A 206 22.96 -16.99 7.16
N GLN A 207 22.41 -15.90 7.70
CA GLN A 207 22.88 -15.30 8.95
C GLN A 207 21.73 -15.00 9.90
N ILE A 208 21.91 -15.37 11.17
CA ILE A 208 21.15 -14.84 12.30
C ILE A 208 22.06 -13.84 12.99
N ILE A 209 21.57 -12.62 13.18
CA ILE A 209 22.27 -11.55 13.86
C ILE A 209 21.44 -11.23 15.10
N SER A 210 22.05 -11.31 16.27
CA SER A 210 21.44 -11.01 17.57
C SER A 210 22.19 -9.89 18.26
#